data_AF-A0A3M1Y613-F1
#
_entry.id   AF-A0A3M1Y613-F1
#
_cell.length_a   1.000
_cell.length_b   1.000
_cell.length_c   1.000
_cell.angle_alpha   90.00
_cell.angle_beta   90.00
_cell.angle_gamma   90.00
#
_symmetry.space_group_name_H-M   'P 1'
#
loop_
_entity.id
_entity.type
_entity.pdbx_description
1 polymer ?
#
loop_
_entity_poly.entity_id
_entity_poly.type
_entity_poly.pdbx_seq_one_letter_code
_entity_poly.pdbx_strand_id
1 'polypeptide(L)'
;MKINELVKEAFAVLKKNTILIAPSIIATLITSILGVSLTGMRFNEHMYGRFMLVGLVGFILHALSVCIILSMAMDSLGGSQPLFSRALKKSLSRFFDILIATLIISLLAALGAMFFIIPSLLVFCVFMFTYVAIMEEGLSALDALKESYRTVRANLSATVTLFIILLGIALSVQLIEIFFAMFRF
;
A
#
# COMPACT_ATOMS: atom_id res chain seq x y z
N MET A 1 -6.22 -23.29 -3.03
CA MET A 1 -4.76 -23.14 -2.84
C MET A 1 -4.47 -23.09 -1.35
N LYS A 2 -3.52 -23.88 -0.83
CA LYS A 2 -3.20 -23.88 0.61
C LYS A 2 -2.39 -22.61 0.94
N ILE A 3 -2.67 -21.96 2.07
CA ILE A 3 -2.03 -20.70 2.51
C ILE A 3 -0.49 -20.80 2.48
N ASN A 4 0.06 -21.94 2.87
CA ASN A 4 1.51 -22.18 2.85
C ASN A 4 2.11 -22.04 1.44
N GLU A 5 1.39 -22.50 0.41
CA GLU A 5 1.84 -22.39 -0.98
C GLU A 5 1.80 -20.95 -1.47
N LEU A 6 0.75 -20.18 -1.11
CA LEU A 6 0.67 -18.74 -1.41
C LEU A 6 1.86 -17.96 -0.82
N VAL A 7 2.16 -18.21 0.45
CA VAL A 7 3.28 -17.54 1.13
C VAL A 7 4.60 -17.94 0.50
N LYS A 8 4.84 -19.23 0.26
CA LYS A 8 6.07 -19.71 -0.39
C LYS A 8 6.24 -19.13 -1.79
N GLU A 9 5.17 -19.04 -2.57
CA GLU A 9 5.20 -18.47 -3.91
C GLU A 9 5.50 -16.97 -3.88
N ALA A 10 4.85 -16.21 -3.00
CA ALA A 10 5.14 -14.80 -2.81
C ALA A 10 6.62 -14.58 -2.39
N PHE A 11 7.13 -15.38 -1.47
CA PHE A 11 8.54 -15.35 -1.07
C PHE A 11 9.48 -15.77 -2.20
N ALA A 12 9.11 -16.75 -3.02
CA ALA A 12 9.90 -17.17 -4.17
C ALA A 12 9.98 -16.06 -5.23
N VAL A 13 8.87 -15.37 -5.51
CA VAL A 13 8.83 -14.21 -6.41
C VAL A 13 9.72 -13.08 -5.87
N LEU A 14 9.61 -12.77 -4.57
CA LEU A 14 10.42 -11.74 -3.92
C LEU A 14 11.92 -12.08 -3.94
N LYS A 15 12.28 -13.33 -3.63
CA LYS A 15 13.66 -13.80 -3.62
C LYS A 15 14.27 -13.83 -5.02
N LYS A 16 13.49 -14.21 -6.03
CA LYS A 16 13.91 -14.21 -7.43
C LYS A 16 14.11 -12.79 -7.95
N ASN A 17 13.30 -11.85 -7.49
CA ASN A 17 13.25 -10.48 -8.00
C ASN A 17 13.30 -9.49 -6.84
N THR A 18 14.48 -9.33 -6.23
CA THR A 18 14.67 -8.42 -5.08
C THR A 18 14.34 -6.97 -5.42
N ILE A 19 14.37 -6.59 -6.70
CA ILE A 19 13.97 -5.27 -7.19
C ILE A 19 12.51 -4.89 -6.81
N LEU A 20 11.65 -5.86 -6.47
CA LEU A 20 10.28 -5.59 -6.00
C LEU A 20 10.22 -4.76 -4.70
N ILE A 21 11.27 -4.74 -3.87
CA ILE A 21 11.28 -3.91 -2.65
C ILE A 21 11.71 -2.47 -2.92
N ALA A 22 12.34 -2.21 -4.06
CA ALA A 22 12.92 -0.91 -4.38
C ALA A 22 11.90 0.25 -4.36
N PRO A 23 10.66 0.11 -4.90
CA PRO A 23 9.67 1.18 -4.85
C PRO A 23 9.36 1.65 -3.43
N SER A 24 9.15 0.72 -2.49
CA SER A 24 8.89 1.04 -1.08
C SER A 24 10.07 1.73 -0.42
N ILE A 25 11.29 1.27 -0.68
CA ILE A 25 12.51 1.91 -0.14
C ILE A 25 12.65 3.34 -0.68
N ILE A 26 12.44 3.53 -1.98
CA ILE A 26 12.53 4.86 -2.61
C ILE A 26 11.47 5.81 -2.02
N ALA A 27 10.21 5.37 -1.91
CA ALA A 27 9.16 6.21 -1.34
C ALA A 27 9.42 6.56 0.13
N THR A 28 9.82 5.58 0.95
CA THR A 28 10.14 5.84 2.37
C THR A 28 11.32 6.79 2.54
N LEU A 29 12.38 6.66 1.72
CA LEU A 29 13.50 7.60 1.72
C LEU A 29 13.05 9.02 1.33
N ILE A 30 12.27 9.17 0.26
CA ILE A 30 11.76 10.48 -0.17
C ILE A 30 10.91 11.11 0.93
N THR A 31 9.95 10.36 1.49
CA THR A 31 9.09 10.85 2.57
C THR A 31 9.88 11.21 3.82
N SER A 32 10.92 10.44 4.16
CA SER A 32 11.78 10.72 5.33
C SER A 32 12.59 12.00 5.13
N ILE A 33 13.19 12.19 3.96
CA ILE A 33 13.96 13.41 3.62
C ILE A 33 13.03 14.63 3.66
N LEU A 34 11.84 14.53 3.07
CA LEU A 34 10.83 15.60 3.10
C LEU A 34 10.39 15.90 4.53
N GLY A 35 10.17 14.88 5.36
CA GLY A 35 9.86 15.03 6.77
C GLY A 35 10.91 15.86 7.48
N VAL A 36 12.17 15.41 7.48
CA VAL A 36 13.27 16.12 8.16
C VAL A 36 13.44 17.55 7.63
N SER A 37 13.34 17.75 6.31
CA SER A 37 13.58 19.04 5.68
C SER A 37 12.47 20.07 5.97
N LEU A 38 11.20 19.63 5.97
CA LEU A 38 10.05 20.52 6.10
C LEU A 38 9.63 20.73 7.55
N THR A 39 9.65 19.68 8.39
CA THR A 39 9.18 19.81 9.78
C THR A 39 10.23 20.46 10.67
N GLY A 40 11.52 20.30 10.35
CA GLY A 40 12.64 20.86 11.13
C GLY A 40 12.65 20.41 12.60
N MET A 41 13.68 20.79 13.36
CA MET A 41 13.78 20.48 14.81
C MET A 41 13.14 21.55 15.71
N ARG A 42 12.47 22.55 15.13
CA ARG A 42 11.94 23.70 15.88
C ARG A 42 10.42 23.67 15.87
N PHE A 43 9.84 23.41 17.05
CA PHE A 43 8.40 23.54 17.28
C PHE A 43 7.95 24.98 16.95
N ASN A 44 7.14 25.15 15.91
CA ASN A 44 6.55 26.42 15.50
C ASN A 44 5.05 26.26 15.21
N GLU A 45 4.33 27.37 15.06
CA GLU A 45 2.87 27.38 14.82
C GLU A 45 2.48 26.68 13.50
N HIS A 46 3.38 26.65 12.51
CA HIS A 46 3.15 26.02 11.21
C HIS A 46 3.48 24.52 11.19
N MET A 47 3.96 23.96 12.30
CA MET A 47 4.46 22.59 12.38
C MET A 47 3.39 21.58 11.99
N TYR A 48 2.17 21.73 12.51
CA TYR A 48 1.04 20.86 12.18
C TYR A 48 0.71 20.85 10.69
N GLY A 49 0.70 22.03 10.04
CA GLY A 49 0.44 22.14 8.60
C GLY A 49 1.51 21.44 7.77
N ARG A 50 2.79 21.56 8.16
CA ARG A 50 3.89 20.87 7.47
C ARG A 50 3.85 19.35 7.66
N PHE A 51 3.53 18.87 8.87
CA PHE A 51 3.32 17.45 9.13
C PHE A 51 2.18 16.88 8.28
N MET A 52 1.06 17.60 8.19
CA MET A 52 -0.07 17.20 7.36
C MET A 52 0.31 17.11 5.88
N LEU A 53 1.05 18.09 5.36
CA LEU A 53 1.53 18.07 3.97
C LEU A 53 2.50 16.92 3.70
N VAL A 54 3.50 16.70 4.57
CA VAL A 54 4.43 15.56 4.44
C VAL A 54 3.67 14.24 4.51
N GLY A 55 2.70 14.13 5.43
CA GLY A 55 1.85 12.95 5.55
C GLY A 55 1.05 12.69 4.27
N LEU A 56 0.45 13.73 3.68
CA LEU A 56 -0.30 13.61 2.43
C LEU A 56 0.60 13.17 1.26
N VAL A 57 1.76 13.80 1.10
CA VAL A 57 2.73 13.44 0.05
C VAL A 57 3.23 12.00 0.25
N GLY A 58 3.57 11.65 1.49
CA GLY A 58 4.00 10.29 1.84
C GLY A 58 2.94 9.25 1.54
N PHE A 59 1.67 9.56 1.83
CA PHE A 59 0.55 8.67 1.56
C PHE A 59 0.37 8.43 0.06
N ILE A 60 0.47 9.47 -0.77
CA ILE A 60 0.39 9.35 -2.24
C ILE A 60 1.58 8.56 -2.79
N LEU A 61 2.80 8.84 -2.31
CA LEU A 61 4.00 8.10 -2.72
C LEU A 61 3.92 6.62 -2.34
N HIS A 62 3.33 6.31 -1.18
CA HIS A 62 3.12 4.95 -0.75
C HIS A 62 2.10 4.23 -1.66
N ALA A 63 0.96 4.86 -1.97
CA ALA A 63 -0.04 4.30 -2.89
C ALA A 63 0.57 4.00 -4.28
N LEU A 64 1.36 4.93 -4.81
CA LEU A 64 2.10 4.71 -6.06
C LEU A 64 3.09 3.56 -5.96
N SER A 65 3.82 3.45 -4.85
CA SER A 65 4.77 2.36 -4.63
C SER A 65 4.08 1.01 -4.66
N VAL A 66 2.90 0.89 -4.04
CA VAL A 66 2.10 -0.34 -4.10
C VAL A 66 1.73 -0.68 -5.54
N CYS A 67 1.29 0.29 -6.35
CA CYS A 67 0.95 0.06 -7.76
C CYS A 67 2.15 -0.34 -8.63
N ILE A 68 3.34 0.20 -8.34
CA ILE A 68 4.59 -0.20 -9.01
C ILE A 68 4.92 -1.65 -8.66
N ILE A 69 4.84 -2.01 -7.37
CA ILE A 69 5.10 -3.37 -6.89
C ILE A 69 4.11 -4.36 -7.51
N LEU A 70 2.82 -4.02 -7.55
CA LEU A 70 1.79 -4.82 -8.20
C LEU A 70 2.11 -5.05 -9.67
N SER A 71 2.50 -4.00 -10.41
CA SER A 71 2.88 -4.12 -11.82
C SER A 71 4.08 -5.04 -12.03
N MET A 72 5.09 -4.92 -11.17
CA MET A 72 6.29 -5.77 -11.22
C MET A 72 5.98 -7.22 -10.83
N ALA A 73 5.10 -7.43 -9.85
CA ALA A 73 4.65 -8.76 -9.44
C ALA A 73 3.88 -9.44 -10.58
N MET A 74 2.96 -8.72 -11.24
CA MET A 74 2.24 -9.19 -12.42
C MET A 74 3.17 -9.54 -13.58
N ASP A 75 4.16 -8.69 -13.89
CA ASP A 75 5.18 -8.99 -14.91
C ASP A 75 5.92 -10.30 -14.56
N SER A 76 6.32 -10.49 -13.30
CA SER A 76 7.02 -11.69 -12.85
C SER A 76 6.15 -12.95 -12.90
N LEU A 77 4.85 -12.84 -12.60
CA LEU A 77 3.91 -13.96 -12.68
C LEU A 77 3.62 -14.34 -14.15
N GLY A 78 3.57 -13.34 -15.04
CA GLY A 78 3.44 -13.53 -16.49
C GLY A 78 4.73 -14.00 -17.19
N GLY A 79 5.79 -14.31 -16.44
CA GLY A 79 7.06 -14.79 -16.99
C GLY A 79 7.96 -13.70 -17.60
N SER A 80 7.57 -12.43 -17.50
CA SER A 80 8.38 -11.29 -17.93
C SER A 80 9.34 -10.84 -16.83
N GLN A 81 10.44 -10.19 -17.21
CA GLN A 81 11.34 -9.59 -16.22
C GLN A 81 10.70 -8.32 -15.62
N PRO A 82 10.65 -8.19 -14.28
CA PRO A 82 10.08 -7.02 -13.63
C PRO A 82 10.99 -5.79 -13.83
N LEU A 83 10.54 -4.87 -14.69
CA LEU A 83 11.27 -3.63 -15.00
C LEU A 83 10.64 -2.45 -14.27
N PHE A 84 11.41 -1.85 -13.34
CA PHE A 84 10.95 -0.70 -12.56
C PHE A 84 10.46 0.46 -13.43
N SER A 85 11.18 0.81 -14.49
CA SER A 85 10.81 1.94 -15.37
C SER A 85 9.48 1.71 -16.09
N ARG A 86 9.20 0.46 -16.50
CA ARG A 86 7.94 0.07 -17.11
C ARG A 86 6.80 0.12 -16.10
N ALA A 87 7.01 -0.45 -14.93
CA ALA A 87 6.03 -0.44 -13.84
C ALA A 87 5.71 0.97 -13.34
N LEU A 88 6.72 1.85 -13.25
CA LEU A 88 6.55 3.27 -12.95
C LEU A 88 5.72 3.96 -14.03
N LYS A 89 6.05 3.78 -15.32
CA LYS A 89 5.28 4.38 -16.42
C LYS A 89 3.82 3.90 -16.42
N LYS A 90 3.59 2.61 -16.18
CA LYS A 90 2.25 2.02 -16.07
C LYS A 90 1.48 2.65 -14.90
N SER A 91 2.11 2.74 -13.72
CA SER A 91 1.48 3.33 -12.53
C SER A 91 1.19 4.82 -12.71
N LEU A 92 2.10 5.58 -13.30
CA LEU A 92 1.91 7.01 -13.59
C LEU A 92 0.80 7.25 -14.63
N SER A 93 0.63 6.35 -15.61
CA SER A 93 -0.49 6.46 -16.56
C SER A 93 -1.86 6.34 -15.91
N ARG A 94 -1.93 5.76 -14.70
CA ARG A 94 -3.13 5.61 -13.88
C ARG A 94 -3.10 6.48 -12.62
N PHE A 95 -2.21 7.48 -12.58
CA PHE A 95 -2.00 8.31 -11.39
C PHE A 95 -3.30 8.92 -10.85
N PHE A 96 -4.16 9.44 -11.71
CA PHE A 96 -5.43 10.05 -11.30
C PHE A 96 -6.40 9.03 -10.71
N ASP A 97 -6.52 7.85 -11.30
CA ASP A 97 -7.37 6.79 -10.76
C ASP A 97 -6.86 6.31 -9.40
N ILE A 98 -5.54 6.12 -9.27
CA ILE A 98 -4.88 5.76 -8.00
C ILE A 98 -5.13 6.84 -6.95
N LEU A 99 -4.97 8.11 -7.29
CA LEU A 99 -5.17 9.23 -6.38
C LEU A 99 -6.61 9.30 -5.87
N ILE A 100 -7.60 9.22 -6.78
CA ILE A 100 -9.03 9.27 -6.42
C ILE A 100 -9.39 8.07 -5.54
N ALA A 101 -8.98 6.85 -5.92
CA ALA A 101 -9.25 5.66 -5.12
C ALA A 101 -8.62 5.76 -3.72
N THR A 102 -7.38 6.24 -3.64
CA THR A 102 -6.64 6.43 -2.37
C THR A 102 -7.33 7.45 -1.47
N LEU A 103 -7.81 8.56 -2.01
CA LEU A 103 -8.56 9.58 -1.27
C LEU A 103 -9.90 9.02 -0.75
N ILE A 104 -10.64 8.28 -1.57
CA ILE A 104 -11.91 7.69 -1.16
C ILE A 104 -11.69 6.65 -0.04
N ILE A 105 -10.74 5.72 -0.23
CA ILE A 105 -10.45 4.67 0.76
C ILE A 105 -9.97 5.29 2.07
N SER A 106 -9.08 6.28 2.03
CA SER A 106 -8.59 6.94 3.23
C SER A 106 -9.68 7.73 3.96
N LEU A 107 -10.56 8.43 3.24
CA LEU A 107 -11.69 9.12 3.84
C LEU A 107 -12.65 8.13 4.53
N LEU A 108 -12.98 7.03 3.86
CA LEU A 108 -13.82 5.97 4.45
C LEU A 108 -13.15 5.32 5.66
N ALA A 109 -11.84 5.05 5.58
CA ALA A 109 -11.09 4.46 6.69
C ALA A 109 -10.97 5.42 7.87
N ALA A 110 -10.83 6.72 7.63
CA ALA A 110 -10.83 7.77 8.65
C ALA A 110 -12.19 7.90 9.33
N LEU A 111 -13.27 7.91 8.56
CA LEU A 111 -14.64 7.85 9.09
C LEU A 111 -14.85 6.58 9.92
N GLY A 112 -14.38 5.43 9.44
CA GLY A 112 -14.40 4.19 10.18
C GLY A 112 -13.65 4.29 11.51
N ALA A 113 -12.46 4.89 11.50
CA ALA A 113 -11.63 5.06 12.69
C ALA A 113 -12.29 5.95 13.77
N MET A 114 -13.12 6.92 13.38
CA MET A 114 -13.92 7.72 14.33
C MET A 114 -14.90 6.87 15.15
N PHE A 115 -15.34 5.73 14.59
CA PHE A 115 -16.25 4.78 15.21
C PHE A 115 -15.54 3.51 15.73
N PHE A 116 -14.24 3.55 16.07
CA PHE A 116 -13.36 2.43 16.47
C PHE A 116 -12.44 1.88 15.35
N ILE A 117 -11.45 1.09 15.76
CA ILE A 117 -10.45 0.49 14.86
C ILE A 117 -11.09 -0.55 13.92
N ILE A 118 -12.10 -1.30 14.39
CA ILE A 118 -12.71 -2.40 13.63
C ILE A 118 -13.39 -1.91 12.34
N PRO A 119 -14.24 -0.86 12.34
CA PRO A 119 -14.80 -0.32 11.10
C PRO A 119 -13.73 0.14 10.09
N SER A 120 -12.63 0.74 10.56
CA SER A 120 -11.52 1.15 9.69
C SER A 120 -10.84 -0.05 9.02
N LEU A 121 -10.56 -1.12 9.79
CA LEU A 121 -9.99 -2.36 9.25
C LEU A 121 -10.93 -3.02 8.23
N LEU A 122 -12.24 -2.93 8.43
CA LEU A 122 -13.21 -3.47 7.48
C LEU A 122 -13.15 -2.75 6.13
N VAL A 123 -12.99 -1.42 6.13
CA VAL A 123 -12.78 -0.64 4.89
C VAL A 123 -11.55 -1.14 4.14
N PHE A 124 -10.42 -1.32 4.82
CA PHE A 124 -9.22 -1.85 4.18
C PHE A 124 -9.40 -3.28 3.67
N CYS A 125 -10.13 -4.13 4.40
CA CYS A 125 -10.45 -5.48 3.94
C CYS A 125 -11.34 -5.46 2.68
N VAL A 126 -12.34 -4.59 2.63
CA VAL A 126 -13.27 -4.50 1.50
C VAL A 126 -12.59 -3.93 0.24
N PHE A 127 -11.68 -2.98 0.39
CA PHE A 127 -11.04 -2.28 -0.72
C PHE A 127 -9.60 -2.73 -1.02
N MET A 128 -9.15 -3.87 -0.47
CA MET A 128 -7.78 -4.34 -0.67
C MET A 128 -7.43 -4.64 -2.14
N PHE A 129 -8.43 -4.99 -2.97
CA PHE A 129 -8.23 -5.33 -4.38
C PHE A 129 -8.39 -4.13 -5.33
N THR A 130 -8.70 -2.93 -4.82
CA THR A 130 -8.93 -1.76 -5.68
C THR A 130 -7.73 -1.42 -6.54
N TYR A 131 -6.50 -1.45 -6.00
CA TYR A 131 -5.31 -1.19 -6.81
C TYR A 131 -5.02 -2.30 -7.82
N VAL A 132 -5.37 -3.55 -7.51
CA VAL A 132 -5.26 -4.66 -8.46
C VAL A 132 -6.21 -4.42 -9.64
N ALA A 133 -7.46 -4.06 -9.36
CA ALA A 133 -8.46 -3.74 -10.39
C ALA A 133 -8.05 -2.54 -11.28
N ILE A 134 -7.43 -1.50 -10.70
CA ILE A 134 -6.90 -0.37 -11.49
C ILE A 134 -5.74 -0.80 -12.38
N MET A 135 -4.80 -1.59 -11.85
CA MET A 135 -3.53 -1.88 -12.53
C MET A 135 -3.61 -3.05 -13.51
N GLU A 136 -4.43 -4.05 -13.21
CA GLU A 136 -4.60 -5.25 -14.03
C GLU A 136 -5.75 -5.09 -15.01
N GLU A 137 -6.93 -4.72 -14.53
CA GLU A 137 -8.14 -4.62 -15.36
C GLU A 137 -8.27 -3.23 -16.02
N GLY A 138 -7.46 -2.25 -15.61
CA GLY A 138 -7.46 -0.92 -16.20
C GLY A 138 -8.71 -0.09 -15.88
N LEU A 139 -9.43 -0.47 -14.81
CA LEU A 139 -10.67 0.18 -14.40
C LEU A 139 -10.42 1.60 -13.87
N SER A 140 -11.45 2.44 -14.00
CA SER A 140 -11.49 3.76 -13.36
C SER A 140 -11.55 3.61 -11.83
N ALA A 141 -11.18 4.66 -11.09
CA ALA A 141 -11.18 4.63 -9.62
C ALA A 141 -12.51 4.12 -9.01
N LEU A 142 -13.65 4.62 -9.50
CA LEU A 142 -14.96 4.25 -8.95
C LEU A 142 -15.37 2.83 -9.33
N ASP A 143 -15.03 2.40 -10.55
CA ASP A 143 -15.34 1.05 -11.01
C ASP A 143 -14.46 0.02 -10.29
N ALA A 144 -13.20 0.35 -10.03
CA ALA A 144 -12.27 -0.47 -9.25
C ALA A 144 -12.70 -0.65 -7.77
N LEU A 145 -13.31 0.37 -7.17
CA LEU A 145 -13.88 0.26 -5.81
C LEU A 145 -15.07 -0.71 -5.79
N LYS A 146 -15.97 -0.58 -6.77
CA LYS A 146 -17.12 -1.49 -6.93
C LYS A 146 -16.66 -2.92 -7.21
N GLU A 147 -15.65 -3.06 -8.07
CA GLU A 147 -15.09 -4.36 -8.40
C GLU A 147 -14.46 -5.01 -7.18
N SER A 148 -13.64 -4.28 -6.41
CA SER A 148 -13.08 -4.80 -5.15
C SER A 148 -14.19 -5.29 -4.21
N TYR A 149 -15.24 -4.50 -4.01
CA TYR A 149 -16.38 -4.93 -3.19
C TYR A 149 -17.04 -6.21 -3.72
N ARG A 150 -17.23 -6.32 -5.05
CA ARG A 150 -17.78 -7.52 -5.70
C ARG A 150 -16.88 -8.74 -5.50
N THR A 151 -15.57 -8.59 -5.71
CA THR A 151 -14.57 -9.65 -5.51
C THR A 151 -14.56 -10.14 -4.07
N VAL A 152 -14.52 -9.22 -3.10
CA VAL A 152 -14.55 -9.54 -1.66
C VAL A 152 -15.84 -10.24 -1.29
N ARG A 153 -17.00 -9.74 -1.72
CA ARG A 153 -18.30 -10.34 -1.42
C ARG A 153 -18.44 -11.75 -1.98
N ALA A 154 -17.90 -12.00 -3.18
CA ALA A 154 -17.90 -13.33 -3.79
C ALA A 154 -16.95 -14.31 -3.09
N ASN A 155 -15.92 -13.82 -2.39
CA ASN A 155 -14.82 -14.63 -1.84
C ASN A 155 -14.54 -14.35 -0.36
N LEU A 156 -15.57 -14.02 0.44
CA LEU A 156 -15.41 -13.51 1.81
C LEU A 156 -14.42 -14.30 2.68
N SER A 157 -14.54 -15.62 2.71
CA SER A 157 -13.66 -16.47 3.54
C SER A 157 -12.20 -16.39 3.12
N ALA A 158 -11.92 -16.48 1.81
CA ALA A 158 -10.57 -16.39 1.28
C ALA A 158 -9.99 -14.98 1.47
N THR A 159 -10.80 -13.94 1.23
CA THR A 159 -10.41 -12.55 1.42
C THR A 159 -10.08 -12.23 2.88
N VAL A 160 -10.96 -12.59 3.83
CA VAL A 160 -10.72 -12.34 5.25
C VAL A 160 -9.48 -13.07 5.73
N THR A 161 -9.28 -14.31 5.28
CA THR A 161 -8.07 -15.09 5.60
C THR A 161 -6.81 -14.37 5.10
N LEU A 162 -6.81 -13.92 3.83
CA LEU A 162 -5.70 -13.17 3.26
C LEU A 162 -5.45 -11.86 4.03
N PHE A 163 -6.52 -11.14 4.38
CA PHE A 163 -6.43 -9.89 5.12
C PHE A 163 -5.77 -10.09 6.48
N ILE A 164 -6.18 -11.12 7.23
CA ILE A 164 -5.62 -11.42 8.56
C ILE A 164 -4.13 -11.78 8.45
N ILE A 165 -3.72 -12.52 7.42
CA ILE A 165 -2.31 -12.84 7.19
C ILE A 165 -1.51 -11.56 6.91
N LEU A 166 -1.99 -10.72 5.99
CA LEU A 166 -1.32 -9.45 5.65
C LEU A 166 -1.25 -8.51 6.86
N LEU A 167 -2.33 -8.44 7.65
CA LEU A 167 -2.37 -7.66 8.88
C LEU A 167 -1.37 -8.20 9.91
N GLY A 168 -1.28 -9.52 10.08
CA GLY A 168 -0.30 -10.15 10.97
C GLY A 168 1.14 -9.85 10.56
N ILE A 169 1.44 -9.88 9.25
CA ILE A 169 2.75 -9.50 8.71
C ILE A 169 3.04 -8.02 8.98
N ALA A 170 2.09 -7.12 8.67
CA ALA A 170 2.25 -5.70 8.89
C ALA A 170 2.51 -5.36 10.36
N LEU A 171 1.74 -5.96 11.27
CA LEU A 171 1.93 -5.78 12.72
C LEU A 171 3.29 -6.34 13.18
N SER A 172 3.74 -7.46 12.62
CA SER A 172 5.05 -8.03 12.97
C SER A 172 6.19 -7.11 12.58
N VAL A 173 6.13 -6.50 11.39
CA VAL A 173 7.11 -5.49 10.95
C VAL A 173 7.11 -4.29 11.90
N GLN A 174 5.92 -3.80 12.26
CA GLN A 174 5.80 -2.64 13.16
C GLN A 174 6.38 -2.93 14.56
N LEU A 175 6.18 -4.13 15.10
CA LEU A 175 6.74 -4.54 16.39
C LEU A 175 8.28 -4.61 16.33
N ILE A 176 8.85 -5.08 15.22
CA ILE A 176 10.30 -5.11 15.02
C ILE A 176 10.86 -3.68 14.98
N GLU A 177 10.19 -2.75 14.30
CA GLU A 177 10.60 -1.34 14.27
C GLU A 177 10.58 -0.71 15.68
N ILE A 178 9.52 -0.95 16.45
CA ILE A 178 9.40 -0.45 17.84
C ILE A 178 10.50 -1.05 18.71
N PHE A 179 10.77 -2.35 18.57
CA PHE A 179 11.85 -3.02 19.27
C PHE A 179 13.19 -2.35 18.98
N PHE A 180 13.57 -2.16 17.71
CA PHE A 180 14.82 -1.47 17.35
C PHE A 180 14.87 -0.02 17.83
N ALA A 181 13.75 0.70 17.81
CA ALA A 181 13.68 2.07 18.33
C ALA A 181 13.99 2.12 19.83
N MET A 182 13.62 1.10 20.59
CA MET A 182 13.90 1.01 22.04
C MET A 182 15.39 0.83 22.37
N PHE A 183 16.19 0.26 21.45
CA PHE A 183 17.65 0.05 21.66
C PHE A 183 18.53 1.17 21.08
N ARG A 184 17.96 2.14 20.35
CA ARG A 184 18.70 3.36 19.95
C ARG A 184 18.75 4.31 21.15
N PHE A 185 19.73 4.09 22.04
CA PHE A 185 20.21 5.07 23.02
C PHE A 185 21.37 5.89 22.42
#